data_AF-A0A6I9WTB2-F1
#
_entry.id   AF-A0A6I9WTB2-F1
#
_cell.length_a   1.000
_cell.length_b   1.000
_cell.length_c   1.000
_cell.angle_alpha   90.00
_cell.angle_beta   90.00
_cell.angle_gamma   90.00
#
_symmetry.space_group_name_H-M   'P 1'
#
loop_
_entity.id
_entity.type
_entity.pdbx_description
1 polymer ?
#
loop_
_entity_poly.entity_id
_entity_poly.type
_entity_poly.pdbx_seq_one_letter_code
_entity_poly.pdbx_strand_id
1 'polypeptide(L)'
;MSQLNISTGKRGRGVASTSASTVSALSSSTDLASLFECPVCFDYVLPPILQCQSGHLVCTNCRPKLSCCPTCRGPLGNIRNLAMEKVASNVMFPCKYSTSGCTVSLVHTEKADHEDACEFRPYSCPCPGASCKWQGSLEQVMPHLIMSHKSITTLQGEDIVFLATDINLPGAVDWVMMQSCFGHHFMLVLEKQEKYDGHQQFFAIVQLIGSRKQAENFAYRDRLGGPKYKGTEDLTNKVVIVTGANSGIGKETTLELAKRNAKVIMACRDMEKCEMVRRNIVLDSKNKYVYCRKCDLASQESIRNFVTQFKKEHDKLHILINNAGVMRCPKSYTKEGIEMQLGVNYMGHFLLTNLLLDVLKVSAPSRIVNLASRTYRKGQINMKDLNFENDYDEGRAYSQSKLAVMLFTHELANRLKDTNVTVNAVYPGIVDTNITRHMFVYRNIITKILLKPIAWPFIKDPMQGAQTVLYAALDPSLAKVSGCYIQDSEIAEVSEDAKDENMAKWLWKVSEKWTKLNVM
;
A
#
# COMPACT_ATOMS: atom_id res chain seq x y z
N MET A 1 60.98 6.40 44.17
CA MET A 1 61.94 5.99 43.12
C MET A 1 61.32 6.39 41.79
N SER A 2 61.50 7.65 41.38
CA SER A 2 62.64 8.16 40.56
C SER A 2 62.39 7.86 39.08
N GLN A 3 61.74 8.77 38.33
CA GLN A 3 62.31 9.96 37.66
C GLN A 3 63.29 9.63 36.52
N LEU A 4 63.04 10.21 35.34
CA LEU A 4 63.88 11.18 34.59
C LEU A 4 63.24 11.43 33.20
N ASN A 5 62.59 12.56 32.92
CA ASN A 5 63.12 13.86 32.41
C ASN A 5 64.07 13.71 31.20
N ILE A 6 63.90 14.45 30.10
CA ILE A 6 64.35 15.85 29.96
C ILE A 6 63.55 16.62 28.88
N SER A 7 63.56 17.94 29.09
CA SER A 7 62.83 19.06 28.51
C SER A 7 63.38 19.67 27.19
N THR A 8 62.48 20.45 26.55
CA THR A 8 62.66 21.78 25.93
C THR A 8 63.53 22.00 24.69
N GLY A 9 62.87 22.52 23.64
CA GLY A 9 63.48 23.31 22.56
C GLY A 9 62.45 24.10 21.74
N LYS A 10 62.07 25.30 22.20
CA LYS A 10 61.27 26.29 21.44
C LYS A 10 62.15 27.03 20.42
N ARG A 11 61.74 27.02 19.14
CA ARG A 11 61.92 28.09 18.12
C ARG A 11 60.72 27.90 17.17
N GLY A 12 59.66 28.70 17.19
CA GLY A 12 59.63 30.14 16.87
C GLY A 12 59.36 30.31 15.38
N ARG A 13 58.08 30.46 14.97
CA ARG A 13 57.70 31.07 13.68
C ARG A 13 56.27 31.64 13.72
N GLY A 14 56.24 32.97 13.72
CA GLY A 14 55.24 33.90 13.20
C GLY A 14 53.77 33.49 13.10
N VAL A 15 52.95 34.16 13.91
CA VAL A 15 51.54 34.43 13.64
C VAL A 15 51.47 35.29 12.36
N ALA A 16 50.76 34.81 11.33
CA ALA A 16 50.31 35.64 10.21
C ALA A 16 48.79 35.51 10.10
N SER A 17 48.14 36.64 10.39
CA SER A 17 46.72 36.89 10.24
C SER A 17 46.27 36.76 8.78
N THR A 18 45.34 35.84 8.49
CA THR A 18 44.64 35.75 7.20
C THR A 18 43.15 35.93 7.41
N SER A 19 42.74 37.16 7.68
CA SER A 19 41.33 37.58 7.78
C SER A 19 40.95 38.65 6.74
N ALA A 20 41.60 38.66 5.57
CA ALA A 20 41.36 39.67 4.53
C ALA A 20 41.18 39.13 3.10
N SER A 21 41.41 37.84 2.83
CA SER A 21 41.46 37.30 1.46
C SER A 21 40.13 36.76 0.92
N THR A 22 39.10 36.55 1.74
CA THR A 22 37.82 35.97 1.29
C THR A 22 36.82 37.01 0.76
N VAL A 23 36.99 38.29 1.09
CA VAL A 23 36.07 39.37 0.68
C VAL A 23 36.38 39.90 -0.73
N SER A 24 37.64 39.81 -1.18
CA SER A 24 38.07 40.33 -2.49
C SER A 24 37.68 39.46 -3.69
N ALA A 25 37.44 38.16 -3.50
CA ALA A 25 37.11 37.26 -4.60
C ALA A 25 35.64 37.36 -5.02
N LEU A 26 34.72 37.56 -4.06
CA LEU A 26 33.30 37.72 -4.37
C LEU A 26 33.01 39.00 -5.18
N SER A 27 33.66 40.13 -4.86
CA SER A 27 33.46 41.38 -5.60
C SER A 27 33.88 41.27 -7.07
N SER A 28 34.97 40.54 -7.36
CA SER A 28 35.44 40.35 -8.74
C SER A 28 34.51 39.50 -9.60
N SER A 29 33.77 38.56 -8.99
CA SER A 29 32.83 37.70 -9.71
C SER A 29 31.51 38.41 -10.08
N THR A 30 31.00 39.28 -9.21
CA THR A 30 29.79 40.06 -9.48
C THR A 30 30.02 41.09 -10.58
N ASP A 31 31.20 41.72 -10.58
CA ASP A 31 31.57 42.71 -11.62
C ASP A 31 31.66 42.03 -13.00
N LEU A 32 32.20 40.80 -13.07
CA LEU A 32 32.29 40.04 -14.31
C LEU A 32 30.92 39.51 -14.78
N ALA A 33 30.02 39.13 -13.87
CA ALA A 33 28.68 38.68 -14.23
C ALA A 33 27.86 39.79 -14.91
N SER A 34 28.04 41.05 -14.50
CA SER A 34 27.35 42.21 -15.09
C SER A 34 27.64 42.37 -16.60
N LEU A 35 28.82 41.94 -17.06
CA LEU A 35 29.21 41.98 -18.48
C LEU A 35 28.35 41.06 -19.37
N PHE A 36 27.64 40.12 -18.77
CA PHE A 36 26.75 39.19 -19.46
C PHE A 36 25.29 39.62 -19.39
N GLU A 37 24.94 40.79 -18.85
CA GLU A 37 23.53 41.19 -18.76
C GLU A 37 22.94 41.49 -20.15
N CYS A 38 21.77 40.91 -20.43
CA CYS A 38 21.01 41.19 -21.63
C CYS A 38 20.30 42.54 -21.46
N PRO A 39 20.50 43.52 -22.35
CA PRO A 39 19.91 44.86 -22.23
C PRO A 39 18.38 44.91 -22.42
N VAL A 40 17.74 43.76 -22.68
CA VAL A 40 16.30 43.67 -22.98
C VAL A 40 15.52 43.06 -21.82
N CYS A 41 15.99 41.92 -21.30
CA CYS A 41 15.32 41.21 -20.20
C CYS A 41 16.05 41.34 -18.87
N PHE A 42 17.23 41.98 -18.85
CA PHE A 42 18.10 42.11 -17.68
C PHE A 42 18.53 40.77 -17.05
N ASP A 43 18.39 39.67 -17.81
CA ASP A 43 18.88 38.35 -17.43
C ASP A 43 20.25 38.10 -18.09
N TYR A 44 21.01 37.14 -17.58
CA TYR A 44 22.35 36.86 -18.05
C TYR A 44 22.34 36.09 -19.39
N VAL A 45 23.20 36.53 -20.30
CA VAL A 45 23.47 35.90 -21.60
C VAL A 45 24.37 34.69 -21.37
N LEU A 46 23.76 33.51 -21.31
CA LEU A 46 24.46 32.24 -21.16
C LEU A 46 24.77 31.59 -22.52
N PRO A 47 25.76 30.69 -22.62
CA PRO A 47 26.07 29.98 -23.86
C PRO A 47 24.85 29.28 -24.51
N PRO A 48 24.69 29.35 -25.84
CA PRO A 48 25.57 30.03 -26.81
C PRO A 48 25.47 31.57 -26.71
N ILE A 49 26.62 32.24 -26.58
CA ILE A 49 26.66 33.70 -26.39
C ILE A 49 26.71 34.37 -27.75
N LEU A 50 25.69 35.17 -28.05
CA LEU A 50 25.52 35.83 -29.33
C LEU A 50 25.77 37.34 -29.22
N GLN A 51 26.47 37.89 -30.21
CA GLN A 51 26.79 39.32 -30.29
C GLN A 51 26.35 39.94 -31.61
N CYS A 52 26.21 41.28 -31.61
CA CYS A 52 26.14 42.05 -32.85
C CYS A 52 27.54 42.29 -33.45
N GLN A 53 27.60 42.91 -34.64
CA GLN A 53 28.89 43.24 -35.28
C GLN A 53 29.77 44.18 -34.44
N SER A 54 29.16 45.01 -33.58
CA SER A 54 29.86 45.91 -32.65
C SER A 54 30.21 45.27 -31.31
N GLY A 55 29.92 43.98 -31.10
CA GLY A 55 30.29 43.25 -29.87
C GLY A 55 29.27 43.27 -28.72
N HIS A 56 28.09 43.89 -28.87
CA HIS A 56 27.06 43.89 -27.83
C HIS A 56 26.33 42.55 -27.73
N LEU A 57 26.12 42.06 -26.51
CA LEU A 57 25.50 40.76 -26.22
C LEU A 57 23.97 40.85 -26.14
N VAL A 58 23.28 39.83 -26.64
CA VAL A 58 21.83 39.67 -26.48
C VAL A 58 21.51 38.19 -26.25
N CYS A 59 20.66 37.89 -25.27
CA CYS A 59 20.32 36.50 -24.94
C CYS A 59 19.51 35.82 -26.05
N THR A 60 19.61 34.50 -26.12
CA THR A 60 18.95 33.66 -27.13
C THR A 60 17.42 33.80 -27.11
N ASN A 61 16.81 34.15 -25.97
CA ASN A 61 15.36 34.33 -25.83
C ASN A 61 14.86 35.68 -26.38
N CYS A 62 15.66 36.73 -26.24
CA CYS A 62 15.30 38.08 -26.71
C CYS A 62 15.64 38.27 -28.19
N ARG A 63 16.73 37.64 -28.65
CA ARG A 63 17.26 37.82 -30.01
C ARG A 63 16.23 37.63 -31.13
N PRO A 64 15.36 36.60 -31.15
CA PRO A 64 14.36 36.41 -32.22
C PRO A 64 13.31 37.53 -32.29
N LYS A 65 13.16 38.31 -31.22
CA LYS A 65 12.15 39.38 -31.09
C LYS A 65 12.68 40.74 -31.56
N LEU A 66 13.92 40.81 -32.04
CA LEU A 66 14.61 42.07 -32.33
C LEU A 66 15.06 42.11 -33.79
N SER A 67 14.85 43.26 -34.44
CA SER A 67 15.34 43.52 -35.80
C SER A 67 16.72 44.17 -35.84
N CYS A 68 17.12 44.88 -34.78
CA CYS A 68 18.41 45.55 -34.66
C CYS A 68 18.95 45.48 -33.22
N CYS A 69 20.24 45.73 -33.05
CA CYS A 69 20.89 45.70 -31.74
C CYS A 69 20.30 46.79 -30.83
N PRO A 70 19.82 46.45 -29.62
CA PRO A 70 19.21 47.44 -28.72
C PRO A 70 20.19 48.51 -28.25
N THR A 71 21.49 48.21 -28.23
CA THR A 71 22.53 49.13 -27.75
C THR A 71 23.08 50.03 -28.87
N CYS A 72 23.53 49.48 -30.01
CA CYS A 72 24.13 50.28 -31.09
C CYS A 72 23.25 50.48 -32.32
N ARG A 73 22.04 49.91 -32.36
CA ARG A 73 21.12 49.92 -33.51
C ARG A 73 21.67 49.27 -34.79
N GLY A 74 22.83 48.60 -34.72
CA GLY A 74 23.42 47.86 -35.83
C GLY A 74 22.74 46.51 -36.12
N PRO A 75 23.11 45.83 -37.21
CA PRO A 75 22.51 44.56 -37.61
C PRO A 75 22.82 43.44 -36.61
N LEU A 76 21.79 42.66 -36.25
CA LEU A 76 21.91 41.46 -35.42
C LEU A 76 22.26 40.24 -36.30
N GLY A 77 23.53 40.07 -36.65
CA GLY A 77 24.04 38.83 -37.28
C GLY A 77 24.23 37.69 -36.28
N ASN A 78 24.19 36.41 -36.69
CA ASN A 78 24.33 35.23 -35.83
C ASN A 78 25.80 34.95 -35.44
N ILE A 79 26.45 35.94 -34.83
CA ILE A 79 27.87 35.87 -34.46
C ILE A 79 27.98 35.31 -33.05
N ARG A 80 28.55 34.11 -32.90
CA ARG A 80 28.88 33.52 -31.60
C ARG A 80 30.18 34.06 -31.06
N ASN A 81 30.20 34.46 -29.79
CA ASN A 81 31.40 34.91 -29.10
C ASN A 81 31.99 33.77 -28.25
N LEU A 82 32.81 32.94 -28.88
CA LEU A 82 33.47 31.79 -28.22
C LEU A 82 34.42 32.21 -27.08
N ALA A 83 34.99 33.42 -27.14
CA ALA A 83 35.83 33.94 -26.07
C ALA A 83 35.00 34.23 -24.82
N MET A 84 33.85 34.90 -24.97
CA MET A 84 32.93 35.14 -23.87
C MET A 84 32.31 33.86 -23.33
N GLU A 85 32.09 32.84 -24.17
CA GLU A 85 31.67 31.51 -23.68
C GLU A 85 32.72 30.89 -22.75
N LYS A 86 34.02 30.98 -23.08
CA LYS A 86 35.11 30.52 -22.20
C LYS A 86 35.22 31.33 -20.91
N VAL A 87 34.98 32.65 -20.98
CA VAL A 87 34.93 33.50 -19.78
C VAL A 87 33.75 33.09 -18.90
N ALA A 88 32.57 32.88 -19.48
CA ALA A 88 31.37 32.47 -18.75
C ALA A 88 31.56 31.16 -17.96
N SER A 89 32.40 30.24 -18.44
CA SER A 89 32.71 28.99 -17.72
C SER A 89 33.43 29.19 -16.38
N ASN A 90 34.01 30.37 -16.13
CA ASN A 90 34.70 30.71 -14.88
C ASN A 90 33.94 31.77 -14.05
N VAL A 91 32.77 32.21 -14.51
CA VAL A 91 31.95 33.22 -13.83
C VAL A 91 30.82 32.53 -13.07
N MET A 92 30.62 32.98 -11.83
CA MET A 92 29.51 32.55 -10.99
C MET A 92 28.35 33.52 -11.21
N PHE A 93 27.27 33.03 -11.80
CA PHE A 93 26.07 33.81 -12.05
C PHE A 93 25.09 33.63 -10.88
N PRO A 94 24.53 34.71 -10.32
CA PRO A 94 23.49 34.59 -9.30
C PRO A 94 22.24 33.92 -9.87
N CYS A 95 21.50 33.19 -9.02
CA CYS A 95 20.19 32.64 -9.35
C CYS A 95 19.23 33.75 -9.82
N LYS A 96 18.38 33.48 -10.83
CA LYS A 96 17.37 34.45 -11.28
C LYS A 96 16.34 34.84 -10.20
N TYR A 97 16.21 34.03 -9.14
CA TYR A 97 15.36 34.32 -7.98
C TYR A 97 16.12 34.97 -6.82
N SER A 98 17.27 35.57 -7.09
CA SER A 98 18.03 36.34 -6.09
C SER A 98 17.23 37.49 -5.50
N THR A 99 16.39 38.14 -6.31
CA THR A 99 15.44 39.16 -5.86
C THR A 99 14.35 38.61 -4.92
N SER A 100 14.05 37.32 -5.01
CA SER A 100 13.12 36.61 -4.12
C SER A 100 13.81 36.07 -2.86
N GLY A 101 15.13 36.23 -2.71
CA GLY A 101 15.89 35.81 -1.53
C GLY A 101 16.94 34.71 -1.75
N CYS A 102 17.10 34.19 -2.98
CA CYS A 102 18.12 33.17 -3.24
C CYS A 102 19.54 33.77 -3.24
N THR A 103 20.40 33.34 -2.33
CA THR A 103 21.80 33.82 -2.25
C THR A 103 22.80 32.97 -3.03
N VAL A 104 22.32 31.99 -3.81
CA VAL A 104 23.17 31.03 -4.51
C VAL A 104 23.64 31.61 -5.84
N SER A 105 24.96 31.52 -6.08
CA SER A 105 25.59 31.80 -7.36
C SER A 105 26.28 30.55 -7.86
N LEU A 106 26.16 30.27 -9.16
CA LEU A 106 26.59 29.00 -9.79
C LEU A 106 27.21 29.26 -11.16
N VAL A 107 28.04 28.32 -11.63
CA VAL A 107 28.49 28.31 -13.03
C VAL A 107 27.30 28.08 -13.97
N HIS A 108 27.41 28.54 -15.22
CA HIS A 108 26.30 28.49 -16.18
C HIS A 108 25.76 27.06 -16.43
N THR A 109 26.59 26.02 -16.26
CA THR A 109 26.22 24.62 -16.50
C THR A 109 25.27 24.07 -15.43
N GLU A 110 25.33 24.59 -14.20
CA GLU A 110 24.57 24.11 -13.05
C GLU A 110 23.38 25.01 -12.72
N LYS A 111 23.36 26.23 -13.27
CA LYS A 111 22.36 27.25 -12.97
C LYS A 111 20.93 26.80 -13.31
N ALA A 112 20.73 26.14 -14.46
CA ALA A 112 19.41 25.67 -14.87
C ALA A 112 18.82 24.65 -13.87
N ASP A 113 19.61 23.63 -13.51
CA ASP A 113 19.20 22.59 -12.56
C ASP A 113 18.87 23.16 -11.18
N HIS A 114 19.67 24.11 -10.70
CA HIS A 114 19.39 24.81 -9.45
C HIS A 114 18.10 25.65 -9.54
N GLU A 115 17.91 26.44 -10.60
CA GLU A 115 16.74 27.30 -10.74
C GLU A 115 15.43 26.51 -10.82
N ASP A 116 15.44 25.32 -11.42
CA ASP A 116 14.28 24.44 -11.44
C ASP A 116 13.93 23.88 -10.06
N ALA A 117 14.93 23.71 -9.20
CA ALA A 117 14.79 23.20 -7.83
C ALA A 117 14.81 24.29 -6.74
N CYS A 118 14.94 25.57 -7.11
CA CYS A 118 15.15 26.66 -6.16
C CYS A 118 13.92 26.91 -5.29
N GLU A 119 14.10 26.96 -3.97
CA GLU A 119 13.00 27.17 -3.00
C GLU A 119 12.37 28.57 -3.08
N PHE A 120 13.10 29.54 -3.64
CA PHE A 120 12.63 30.92 -3.85
C PHE A 120 11.93 31.13 -5.20
N ARG A 121 11.79 30.07 -5.99
CA ARG A 121 11.03 30.11 -7.25
C ARG A 121 9.55 30.42 -6.96
N PRO A 122 8.91 31.33 -7.72
CA PRO A 122 7.48 31.55 -7.58
C PRO A 122 6.67 30.31 -7.98
N TYR A 123 5.71 29.96 -7.13
CA TYR A 123 4.74 28.91 -7.36
C TYR A 123 3.58 29.44 -8.18
N SER A 124 3.17 28.69 -9.20
CA SER A 124 1.91 28.93 -9.91
C SER A 124 0.74 28.35 -9.13
N CYS A 125 -0.47 28.88 -9.35
CA CYS A 125 -1.69 28.29 -8.78
C CYS A 125 -1.79 26.78 -9.11
N PRO A 126 -1.92 25.89 -8.11
CA PRO A 126 -1.97 24.44 -8.33
C PRO A 126 -3.36 23.92 -8.74
N CYS A 127 -4.39 24.78 -8.78
CA CYS A 127 -5.75 24.35 -9.11
C CYS A 127 -5.88 23.86 -10.59
N PRO A 128 -6.45 22.67 -10.84
CA PRO A 128 -6.83 22.20 -12.18
C PRO A 128 -7.75 23.20 -12.91
N GLY A 129 -7.69 23.25 -14.24
CA GLY A 129 -8.60 24.08 -15.07
C GLY A 129 -8.11 25.48 -15.49
N ALA A 130 -6.83 25.80 -15.25
CA ALA A 130 -6.00 26.81 -15.93
C ALA A 130 -6.49 28.27 -16.14
N SER A 131 -7.60 28.73 -15.55
CA SER A 131 -7.99 30.15 -15.65
C SER A 131 -7.25 31.05 -14.65
N CYS A 132 -6.63 30.48 -13.61
CA CYS A 132 -5.91 31.23 -12.59
C CYS A 132 -4.45 31.48 -13.00
N LYS A 133 -4.06 32.75 -13.16
CA LYS A 133 -2.70 33.17 -13.52
C LYS A 133 -1.84 33.59 -12.32
N TRP A 134 -2.29 33.29 -11.10
CA TRP A 134 -1.61 33.70 -9.88
C TRP A 134 -0.22 33.05 -9.77
N GLN A 135 0.75 33.86 -9.31
CA GLN A 135 2.09 33.43 -8.95
C GLN A 135 2.51 34.09 -7.64
N GLY A 136 3.21 33.36 -6.78
CA GLY A 136 3.69 33.89 -5.51
C GLY A 136 4.64 32.95 -4.78
N SER A 137 5.03 33.32 -3.57
CA SER A 137 5.85 32.48 -2.69
C SER A 137 5.05 31.29 -2.15
N LEU A 138 5.75 30.26 -1.65
CA LEU A 138 5.12 29.07 -1.06
C LEU A 138 4.12 29.41 0.06
N GLU A 139 4.48 30.36 0.93
CA GLU A 139 3.63 30.80 2.05
C GLU A 139 2.31 31.44 1.60
N GLN A 140 2.27 31.97 0.37
CA GLN A 140 1.09 32.62 -0.19
C GLN A 140 0.17 31.66 -0.94
N VAL A 141 0.59 30.42 -1.22
CA VAL A 141 -0.20 29.44 -1.97
C VAL A 141 -1.50 29.09 -1.25
N MET A 142 -1.42 28.75 0.05
CA MET A 142 -2.61 28.38 0.83
C MET A 142 -3.60 29.56 1.01
N PRO A 143 -3.15 30.78 1.40
CA PRO A 143 -4.01 31.96 1.40
C PRO A 143 -4.69 32.21 0.05
N HIS A 144 -3.94 32.09 -1.05
CA HIS A 144 -4.49 32.24 -2.40
C HIS A 144 -5.59 31.21 -2.69
N LEU A 145 -5.36 29.92 -2.41
CA LEU A 145 -6.35 28.86 -2.64
C LEU A 145 -7.64 29.12 -1.86
N ILE A 146 -7.54 29.47 -0.58
CA ILE A 146 -8.70 29.73 0.28
C ILE A 146 -9.50 30.96 -0.20
N MET A 147 -8.82 32.02 -0.62
CA MET A 147 -9.48 33.27 -1.02
C MET A 147 -10.04 33.24 -2.44
N SER A 148 -9.29 32.65 -3.37
CA SER A 148 -9.60 32.71 -4.81
C SER A 148 -10.35 31.48 -5.32
N HIS A 149 -10.31 30.34 -4.61
CA HIS A 149 -10.94 29.08 -5.04
C HIS A 149 -11.93 28.55 -3.98
N LYS A 150 -13.08 29.25 -3.84
CA LYS A 150 -14.11 28.93 -2.82
C LYS A 150 -14.69 27.51 -2.87
N SER A 151 -14.54 26.81 -4.00
CA SER A 151 -14.97 25.42 -4.16
C SER A 151 -14.05 24.41 -3.47
N ILE A 152 -12.82 24.82 -3.11
CA ILE A 152 -11.84 23.93 -2.48
C ILE A 152 -12.08 23.90 -0.97
N THR A 153 -12.53 22.74 -0.48
CA THR A 153 -12.68 22.51 0.97
C THR A 153 -11.34 22.06 1.56
N THR A 154 -10.98 22.59 2.73
CA THR A 154 -9.81 22.16 3.49
C THR A 154 -10.23 21.36 4.72
N LEU A 155 -9.74 20.12 4.85
CA LEU A 155 -9.98 19.25 6.00
C LEU A 155 -8.70 19.02 6.79
N GLN A 156 -8.81 18.95 8.12
CA GLN A 156 -7.72 18.60 9.03
C GLN A 156 -7.87 17.15 9.51
N GLY A 157 -6.77 16.41 9.53
CA GLY A 157 -6.73 15.06 10.08
C GLY A 157 -5.97 14.06 9.22
N GLU A 158 -5.58 12.95 9.84
CA GLU A 158 -4.85 11.85 9.17
C GLU A 158 -5.79 11.03 8.28
N ASP A 159 -7.02 10.82 8.73
CA ASP A 159 -8.06 10.09 8.00
C ASP A 159 -9.16 11.07 7.53
N ILE A 160 -9.35 11.16 6.21
CA ILE A 160 -10.41 11.98 5.63
C ILE A 160 -11.19 11.19 4.57
N VAL A 161 -12.45 11.55 4.39
CA VAL A 161 -13.31 10.99 3.34
C VAL A 161 -13.54 12.07 2.28
N PHE A 162 -12.97 11.85 1.11
CA PHE A 162 -13.24 12.64 -0.08
C PHE A 162 -14.38 12.00 -0.87
N LEU A 163 -15.51 12.69 -1.01
CA LEU A 163 -16.64 12.20 -1.79
C LEU A 163 -16.75 12.98 -3.10
N ALA A 164 -16.52 12.29 -4.22
CA ALA A 164 -16.87 12.78 -5.55
C ALA A 164 -18.31 12.35 -5.86
N THR A 165 -19.23 13.31 -5.91
CA THR A 165 -20.62 13.09 -6.36
C THR A 165 -20.75 13.35 -7.85
N ASP A 166 -21.84 12.84 -8.44
CA ASP A 166 -22.20 13.15 -9.83
C ASP A 166 -21.13 12.77 -10.86
N ILE A 167 -20.38 11.70 -10.58
CA ILE A 167 -19.31 11.19 -11.46
C ILE A 167 -19.79 10.86 -12.88
N ASN A 168 -21.09 10.63 -13.04
CA ASN A 168 -21.75 10.27 -14.31
C ASN A 168 -22.13 11.49 -15.18
N LEU A 169 -21.88 12.73 -14.74
CA LEU A 169 -22.15 13.92 -15.55
C LEU A 169 -21.36 13.86 -16.88
N PRO A 170 -21.90 14.34 -18.01
CA PRO A 170 -21.16 14.39 -19.27
C PRO A 170 -20.00 15.39 -19.19
N GLY A 171 -18.91 15.13 -19.92
CA GLY A 171 -17.74 16.01 -19.99
C GLY A 171 -16.67 15.80 -18.91
N ALA A 172 -15.58 16.55 -19.03
CA ALA A 172 -14.48 16.53 -18.07
C ALA A 172 -14.87 17.27 -16.78
N VAL A 173 -14.62 16.64 -15.63
CA VAL A 173 -14.96 17.18 -14.31
C VAL A 173 -13.82 16.89 -13.36
N ASP A 174 -13.40 17.93 -12.62
CA ASP A 174 -12.38 17.84 -11.59
C ASP A 174 -13.01 18.04 -10.21
N TRP A 175 -12.75 17.13 -9.29
CA TRP A 175 -13.02 17.31 -7.87
C TRP A 175 -11.69 17.60 -7.17
N VAL A 176 -11.66 18.66 -6.36
CA VAL A 176 -10.44 19.12 -5.68
C VAL A 176 -10.72 19.30 -4.20
N MET A 177 -9.82 18.80 -3.36
CA MET A 177 -9.87 18.96 -1.91
C MET A 177 -8.47 19.18 -1.34
N MET A 178 -8.38 19.95 -0.26
CA MET A 178 -7.15 20.12 0.51
C MET A 178 -7.21 19.30 1.80
N GLN A 179 -6.17 18.53 2.07
CA GLN A 179 -5.93 17.85 3.33
C GLN A 179 -4.75 18.52 4.06
N SER A 180 -4.92 18.81 5.35
CA SER A 180 -3.84 19.26 6.22
C SER A 180 -3.54 18.19 7.27
N CYS A 181 -2.35 17.60 7.21
CA CYS A 181 -1.89 16.57 8.14
C CYS A 181 -0.36 16.57 8.23
N PHE A 182 0.19 16.09 9.35
CA PHE A 182 1.64 16.02 9.59
C PHE A 182 2.39 17.36 9.42
N GLY A 183 1.71 18.50 9.61
CA GLY A 183 2.29 19.83 9.38
C GLY A 183 2.43 20.23 7.90
N HIS A 184 1.82 19.47 6.99
CA HIS A 184 1.87 19.68 5.55
C HIS A 184 0.46 19.79 4.94
N HIS A 185 0.39 20.37 3.73
CA HIS A 185 -0.85 20.49 2.97
C HIS A 185 -0.76 19.66 1.69
N PHE A 186 -1.78 18.82 1.47
CA PHE A 186 -1.88 17.94 0.31
C PHE A 186 -3.13 18.31 -0.48
N MET A 187 -2.98 18.53 -1.78
CA MET A 187 -4.09 18.66 -2.71
C MET A 187 -4.44 17.29 -3.29
N LEU A 188 -5.68 16.86 -3.08
CA LEU A 188 -6.25 15.66 -3.67
C LEU A 188 -7.12 16.08 -4.85
N VAL A 189 -6.78 15.60 -6.04
CA VAL A 189 -7.52 15.85 -7.28
C VAL A 189 -8.02 14.52 -7.81
N LEU A 190 -9.32 14.45 -8.09
CA LEU A 190 -9.91 13.42 -8.93
C LEU A 190 -10.34 14.08 -10.23
N GLU A 191 -9.72 13.70 -11.34
CA GLU A 191 -10.03 14.22 -12.68
C GLU A 191 -10.72 13.13 -13.49
N LYS A 192 -11.85 13.45 -14.11
CA LYS A 192 -12.51 12.59 -15.08
C LYS A 192 -12.25 13.11 -16.49
N GLN A 193 -11.70 12.26 -17.35
CA GLN A 193 -11.56 12.50 -18.78
C GLN A 193 -12.49 11.59 -19.58
N GLU A 194 -13.15 12.16 -20.58
CA GLU A 194 -14.00 11.43 -21.52
C GLU A 194 -13.19 11.12 -22.79
N LYS A 195 -13.03 9.82 -23.11
CA LYS A 195 -12.36 9.42 -24.35
C LYS A 195 -13.36 9.34 -25.50
N TYR A 196 -12.83 9.53 -26.71
CA TYR A 196 -13.60 9.50 -27.97
C TYR A 196 -14.44 8.23 -28.22
N ASP A 197 -14.16 7.12 -27.54
CA ASP A 197 -14.90 5.85 -27.64
C ASP A 197 -15.98 5.65 -26.53
N GLY A 198 -16.34 6.70 -25.79
CA GLY A 198 -17.32 6.61 -24.69
C GLY A 198 -16.76 5.97 -23.40
N HIS A 199 -15.48 5.61 -23.39
CA HIS A 199 -14.79 5.19 -22.17
C HIS A 199 -14.44 6.39 -21.30
N GLN A 200 -14.75 6.29 -20.00
CA GLN A 200 -14.36 7.29 -19.00
C GLN A 200 -13.04 6.87 -18.34
N GLN A 201 -12.13 7.82 -18.15
CA GLN A 201 -10.91 7.62 -17.38
C GLN A 201 -10.91 8.53 -16.16
N PHE A 202 -10.48 7.98 -15.03
CA PHE A 202 -10.33 8.73 -13.79
C PHE A 202 -8.85 8.78 -13.41
N PHE A 203 -8.35 9.97 -13.10
CA PHE A 203 -7.02 10.22 -12.56
C PHE A 203 -7.15 10.67 -11.12
N ALA A 204 -6.50 9.97 -10.20
CA ALA A 204 -6.33 10.43 -8.83
C ALA A 204 -4.91 10.98 -8.69
N ILE A 205 -4.80 12.19 -8.17
CA ILE A 205 -3.53 12.91 -8.03
C ILE A 205 -3.44 13.41 -6.58
N VAL A 206 -2.29 13.15 -5.95
CA VAL A 206 -1.93 13.70 -4.65
C VAL A 206 -0.74 14.63 -4.85
N GLN A 207 -0.91 15.91 -4.55
CA GLN A 207 0.15 16.92 -4.66
C GLN A 207 0.48 17.47 -3.28
N LEU A 208 1.75 17.44 -2.89
CA LEU A 208 2.21 18.19 -1.72
C LEU A 208 2.39 19.66 -2.08
N ILE A 209 1.81 20.58 -1.29
CA ILE A 209 2.12 22.01 -1.35
C ILE A 209 3.40 22.24 -0.54
N GLY A 210 4.55 22.23 -1.21
CA GLY A 210 5.86 22.31 -0.56
C GLY A 210 7.03 22.28 -1.53
N SER A 211 8.23 22.07 -0.99
CA SER A 211 9.44 21.84 -1.78
C SER A 211 9.55 20.38 -2.23
N ARG A 212 10.33 20.13 -3.29
CA ARG A 212 10.62 18.78 -3.78
C ARG A 212 11.24 17.90 -2.67
N LYS A 213 12.13 18.47 -1.86
CA LYS A 213 12.76 17.80 -0.73
C LYS A 213 11.76 17.39 0.35
N GLN A 214 10.72 18.20 0.59
CA GLN A 214 9.64 17.82 1.49
C GLN A 214 8.82 16.66 0.89
N ALA A 215 8.54 16.69 -0.41
CA ALA A 215 7.80 15.64 -1.10
C ALA A 215 8.50 14.28 -1.06
N GLU A 216 9.84 14.26 -1.09
CA GLU A 216 10.65 13.03 -0.99
C GLU A 216 10.47 12.26 0.33
N ASN A 217 9.97 12.92 1.39
CA ASN A 217 9.65 12.25 2.65
C ASN A 217 8.32 11.49 2.63
N PHE A 218 7.54 11.62 1.55
CA PHE A 218 6.22 11.01 1.42
C PHE A 218 6.20 10.02 0.25
N ALA A 219 5.43 8.95 0.42
CA ALA A 219 5.04 8.06 -0.66
C ALA A 219 3.51 7.96 -0.64
N TYR A 220 2.88 8.17 -1.79
CA TYR A 220 1.44 7.96 -1.93
C TYR A 220 1.16 6.57 -2.51
N ARG A 221 -0.02 6.03 -2.19
CA ARG A 221 -0.47 4.75 -2.72
C ARG A 221 -1.98 4.82 -2.95
N ASP A 222 -2.37 4.90 -4.21
CA ASP A 222 -3.77 4.73 -4.59
C ASP A 222 -4.15 3.26 -4.58
N ARG A 223 -5.34 2.96 -4.05
CA ARG A 223 -5.87 1.60 -4.01
C ARG A 223 -7.32 1.61 -4.44
N LEU A 224 -7.60 0.90 -5.53
CA LEU A 224 -8.97 0.60 -5.92
C LEU A 224 -9.41 -0.64 -5.14
N GLY A 225 -10.44 -0.47 -4.31
CA GLY A 225 -11.09 -1.56 -3.59
C GLY A 225 -12.48 -1.79 -4.14
N GLY A 226 -12.86 -3.06 -4.30
CA GLY A 226 -14.25 -3.43 -4.49
C GLY A 226 -15.13 -2.92 -3.33
N PRO A 227 -16.47 -3.04 -3.45
CA PRO A 227 -17.38 -2.52 -2.46
C PRO A 227 -17.06 -3.06 -1.07
N LYS A 228 -16.98 -2.16 -0.07
CA LYS A 228 -16.93 -2.56 1.33
C LYS A 228 -18.28 -3.17 1.73
N TYR A 229 -18.26 -4.20 2.55
CA TYR A 229 -19.46 -4.73 3.19
C TYR A 229 -20.04 -3.65 4.11
N LYS A 230 -21.27 -3.22 3.81
CA LYS A 230 -21.95 -2.12 4.51
C LYS A 230 -22.93 -2.57 5.59
N GLY A 231 -23.00 -3.88 5.87
CA GLY A 231 -23.91 -4.42 6.87
C GLY A 231 -23.63 -3.85 8.27
N THR A 232 -24.72 -3.50 8.95
CA THR A 232 -24.75 -2.85 10.27
C THR A 232 -25.17 -3.82 11.38
N GLU A 233 -25.01 -5.12 11.15
CA GLU A 233 -25.43 -6.16 12.11
C GLU A 233 -24.72 -5.99 13.45
N ASP A 234 -25.51 -6.00 14.54
CA ASP A 234 -24.97 -6.07 15.90
C ASP A 234 -24.77 -7.53 16.31
N LEU A 235 -23.55 -7.83 16.78
CA LEU A 235 -23.12 -9.16 17.19
C LEU A 235 -23.00 -9.27 18.71
N THR A 236 -23.66 -8.38 19.46
CA THR A 236 -23.84 -8.53 20.90
C THR A 236 -24.32 -9.94 21.25
N ASN A 237 -23.66 -10.57 22.23
CA ASN A 237 -23.88 -11.95 22.66
C ASN A 237 -23.56 -13.06 21.62
N LYS A 238 -23.00 -12.71 20.47
CA LYS A 238 -22.49 -13.70 19.50
C LYS A 238 -21.04 -14.04 19.81
N VAL A 239 -20.74 -15.32 19.75
CA VAL A 239 -19.40 -15.89 19.97
C VAL A 239 -18.85 -16.32 18.61
N VAL A 240 -17.65 -15.83 18.29
CA VAL A 240 -17.01 -16.04 16.99
C VAL A 240 -15.59 -16.59 17.19
N ILE A 241 -15.22 -17.63 16.46
CA ILE A 241 -13.84 -18.11 16.38
C ILE A 241 -13.25 -17.69 15.03
N VAL A 242 -12.05 -17.11 15.05
CA VAL A 242 -11.27 -16.82 13.84
C VAL A 242 -9.91 -17.47 13.95
N THR A 243 -9.61 -18.43 13.06
CA THR A 243 -8.27 -19.04 13.00
C THR A 243 -7.29 -18.12 12.27
N GLY A 244 -6.05 -18.00 12.76
CA GLY A 244 -5.04 -17.13 12.12
C GLY A 244 -5.38 -15.63 12.23
N ALA A 245 -6.03 -15.24 13.32
CA ALA A 245 -6.53 -13.89 13.57
C ALA A 245 -5.45 -12.82 13.85
N ASN A 246 -4.18 -13.21 14.00
CA ASN A 246 -3.09 -12.29 14.38
C ASN A 246 -2.36 -11.64 13.19
N SER A 247 -2.85 -11.81 11.95
CA SER A 247 -2.29 -11.11 10.78
C SER A 247 -3.25 -11.10 9.59
N GLY A 248 -2.98 -10.21 8.62
CA GLY A 248 -3.65 -10.21 7.32
C GLY A 248 -5.17 -10.16 7.44
N ILE A 249 -5.85 -10.93 6.59
CA ILE A 249 -7.32 -10.98 6.51
C ILE A 249 -7.94 -11.31 7.87
N GLY A 250 -7.41 -12.32 8.58
CA GLY A 250 -7.94 -12.72 9.88
C GLY A 250 -7.92 -11.62 10.93
N LYS A 251 -6.89 -10.75 10.93
CA LYS A 251 -6.81 -9.58 11.82
C LYS A 251 -7.93 -8.58 11.50
N GLU A 252 -8.06 -8.20 10.25
CA GLU A 252 -9.06 -7.20 9.84
C GLU A 252 -10.49 -7.73 10.01
N THR A 253 -10.73 -9.02 9.72
CA THR A 253 -12.00 -9.68 10.03
C THR A 253 -12.30 -9.65 11.54
N THR A 254 -11.30 -9.93 12.39
CA THR A 254 -11.47 -9.87 13.86
C THR A 254 -11.80 -8.46 14.33
N LEU A 255 -11.13 -7.43 13.78
CA LEU A 255 -11.40 -6.04 14.12
C LEU A 255 -12.83 -5.63 13.76
N GLU A 256 -13.28 -5.95 12.56
CA GLU A 256 -14.62 -5.61 12.09
C GLU A 256 -15.75 -6.35 12.84
N LEU A 257 -15.51 -7.60 13.25
CA LEU A 257 -16.41 -8.33 14.14
C LEU A 257 -16.44 -7.72 15.55
N ALA A 258 -15.27 -7.33 16.08
CA ALA A 258 -15.16 -6.72 17.40
C ALA A 258 -15.85 -5.35 17.46
N LYS A 259 -15.74 -4.52 16.41
CA LYS A 259 -16.48 -3.25 16.25
C LYS A 259 -17.99 -3.44 16.27
N ARG A 260 -18.48 -4.63 15.93
CA ARG A 260 -19.89 -5.03 15.99
C ARG A 260 -20.25 -5.74 17.31
N ASN A 261 -19.49 -5.54 18.38
CA ASN A 261 -19.72 -6.10 19.72
C ASN A 261 -19.63 -7.63 19.85
N ALA A 262 -19.08 -8.34 18.85
CA ALA A 262 -18.90 -9.79 18.96
C ALA A 262 -17.93 -10.15 20.09
N LYS A 263 -18.16 -11.30 20.73
CA LYS A 263 -17.14 -11.98 21.53
C LYS A 263 -16.24 -12.79 20.59
N VAL A 264 -15.01 -12.35 20.37
CA VAL A 264 -14.11 -12.95 19.38
C VAL A 264 -13.00 -13.75 20.04
N ILE A 265 -12.88 -15.02 19.67
CA ILE A 265 -11.81 -15.93 20.06
C ILE A 265 -10.80 -16.01 18.92
N MET A 266 -9.66 -15.33 19.12
CA MET A 266 -8.52 -15.34 18.20
C MET A 266 -7.73 -16.65 18.39
N ALA A 267 -7.96 -17.62 17.50
CA ALA A 267 -7.29 -18.91 17.53
C ALA A 267 -5.96 -18.84 16.74
N CYS A 268 -4.83 -18.74 17.46
CA CYS A 268 -3.52 -18.50 16.87
C CYS A 268 -2.44 -19.44 17.44
N ARG A 269 -1.42 -19.77 16.64
CA ARG A 269 -0.28 -20.58 17.10
C ARG A 269 0.72 -19.78 17.95
N ASP A 270 0.92 -18.51 17.58
CA ASP A 270 1.87 -17.58 18.20
C ASP A 270 1.10 -16.63 19.11
N MET A 271 1.19 -16.90 20.42
CA MET A 271 0.42 -16.21 21.43
C MET A 271 0.97 -14.83 21.76
N GLU A 272 2.28 -14.61 21.68
CA GLU A 272 2.87 -13.29 21.91
C GLU A 272 2.40 -12.30 20.85
N LYS A 273 2.50 -12.70 19.58
CA LYS A 273 1.98 -11.90 18.47
C LYS A 273 0.46 -11.75 18.54
N CYS A 274 -0.26 -12.80 18.93
CA CYS A 274 -1.72 -12.71 19.11
C CYS A 274 -2.08 -11.65 20.14
N GLU A 275 -1.45 -11.68 21.33
CA GLU A 275 -1.74 -10.74 22.41
C GLU A 275 -1.42 -9.30 22.04
N MET A 276 -0.31 -9.05 21.32
CA MET A 276 0.00 -7.72 20.79
C MET A 276 -1.10 -7.20 19.86
N VAL A 277 -1.54 -8.03 18.90
CA VAL A 277 -2.59 -7.64 17.95
C VAL A 277 -3.95 -7.47 18.65
N ARG A 278 -4.27 -8.35 19.60
CA ARG A 278 -5.49 -8.29 20.41
C ARG A 278 -5.62 -6.96 21.14
N ARG A 279 -4.53 -6.44 21.74
CA ARG A 279 -4.53 -5.13 22.43
C ARG A 279 -4.96 -4.01 21.48
N ASN A 280 -4.39 -3.95 20.28
CA ASN A 280 -4.75 -2.94 19.28
C ASN A 280 -6.22 -3.07 18.88
N ILE A 281 -6.70 -4.30 18.62
CA ILE A 281 -8.11 -4.53 18.27
C ILE A 281 -9.05 -4.06 19.38
N VAL A 282 -8.74 -4.33 20.65
CA VAL A 282 -9.57 -3.90 21.79
C VAL A 282 -9.61 -2.36 21.88
N LEU A 283 -8.49 -1.68 21.65
CA LEU A 283 -8.44 -0.20 21.64
C LEU A 283 -9.25 0.38 20.47
N ASP A 284 -9.03 -0.14 19.27
CA ASP A 284 -9.65 0.36 18.03
C ASP A 284 -11.17 0.10 17.99
N SER A 285 -11.60 -1.07 18.48
CA SER A 285 -13.01 -1.46 18.51
C SER A 285 -13.75 -1.00 19.77
N LYS A 286 -13.03 -0.60 20.83
CA LYS A 286 -13.55 -0.35 22.18
C LYS A 286 -14.29 -1.56 22.79
N ASN A 287 -14.08 -2.76 22.25
CA ASN A 287 -14.71 -3.99 22.71
C ASN A 287 -13.70 -4.85 23.48
N LYS A 288 -13.95 -5.05 24.78
CA LYS A 288 -13.09 -5.85 25.66
C LYS A 288 -13.22 -7.38 25.47
N TYR A 289 -14.23 -7.85 24.74
CA TYR A 289 -14.53 -9.28 24.58
C TYR A 289 -13.75 -9.95 23.44
N VAL A 290 -12.46 -9.64 23.34
CA VAL A 290 -11.53 -10.26 22.37
C VAL A 290 -10.48 -11.03 23.13
N TYR A 291 -10.37 -12.34 22.87
CA TYR A 291 -9.56 -13.28 23.64
C TYR A 291 -8.62 -14.07 22.72
N CYS A 292 -7.34 -14.17 23.08
CA CYS A 292 -6.42 -15.09 22.40
C CYS A 292 -6.50 -16.49 23.01
N ARG A 293 -6.46 -17.50 22.15
CA ARG A 293 -6.36 -18.91 22.55
C ARG A 293 -5.39 -19.62 21.61
N LYS A 294 -4.52 -20.47 22.19
CA LYS A 294 -3.52 -21.21 21.42
C LYS A 294 -4.20 -22.27 20.57
N CYS A 295 -3.99 -22.22 19.26
CA CYS A 295 -4.44 -23.23 18.32
C CYS A 295 -3.43 -23.33 17.18
N ASP A 296 -2.65 -24.40 17.19
CA ASP A 296 -1.75 -24.76 16.09
C ASP A 296 -2.40 -25.84 15.21
N LEU A 297 -2.81 -25.45 14.01
CA LEU A 297 -3.46 -26.35 13.06
C LEU A 297 -2.51 -27.43 12.50
N ALA A 298 -1.20 -27.30 12.70
CA ALA A 298 -0.22 -28.35 12.40
C ALA A 298 -0.07 -29.38 13.53
N SER A 299 -0.96 -29.39 14.53
CA SER A 299 -0.98 -30.34 15.63
C SER A 299 -2.41 -30.67 16.05
N GLN A 300 -2.83 -31.93 15.84
CA GLN A 300 -4.15 -32.42 16.24
C GLN A 300 -4.36 -32.37 17.76
N GLU A 301 -3.30 -32.61 18.54
CA GLU A 301 -3.31 -32.41 19.99
C GLU A 301 -3.63 -30.96 20.35
N SER A 302 -2.97 -29.99 19.70
CA SER A 302 -3.25 -28.57 19.93
C SER A 302 -4.69 -28.21 19.57
N ILE A 303 -5.25 -28.77 18.50
CA ILE A 303 -6.64 -28.55 18.08
C ILE A 303 -7.61 -29.09 19.13
N ARG A 304 -7.37 -30.31 19.62
CA ARG A 304 -8.21 -30.95 20.65
C ARG A 304 -8.17 -30.16 21.95
N ASN A 305 -6.98 -29.77 22.40
CA ASN A 305 -6.82 -28.94 23.60
C ASN A 305 -7.54 -27.59 23.46
N PHE A 306 -7.44 -26.94 22.29
CA PHE A 306 -8.20 -25.72 21.99
C PHE A 306 -9.71 -25.94 22.12
N VAL A 307 -10.26 -26.99 21.50
CA VAL A 307 -11.70 -27.28 21.55
C VAL A 307 -12.15 -27.63 22.97
N THR A 308 -11.40 -28.46 23.69
CA THR A 308 -11.70 -28.81 25.09
C THR A 308 -11.73 -27.57 25.96
N GLN A 309 -10.77 -26.65 25.80
CA GLN A 309 -10.75 -25.40 26.55
C GLN A 309 -11.91 -24.48 26.15
N PHE A 310 -12.19 -24.35 24.85
CA PHE A 310 -13.31 -23.55 24.34
C PHE A 310 -14.65 -24.02 24.93
N LYS A 311 -14.92 -25.33 24.91
CA LYS A 311 -16.16 -25.91 25.44
C LYS A 311 -16.30 -25.81 26.96
N LYS A 312 -15.19 -25.66 27.70
CA LYS A 312 -15.24 -25.35 29.14
C LYS A 312 -15.65 -23.91 29.42
N GLU A 313 -15.29 -22.99 28.52
CA GLU A 313 -15.51 -21.55 28.68
C GLU A 313 -16.80 -21.06 28.02
N HIS A 314 -17.26 -21.77 26.99
CA HIS A 314 -18.34 -21.37 26.11
C HIS A 314 -19.22 -22.56 25.73
N ASP A 315 -20.52 -22.36 25.88
CA ASP A 315 -21.59 -23.29 25.49
C ASP A 315 -22.19 -22.97 24.11
N LYS A 316 -21.77 -21.84 23.49
CA LYS A 316 -22.27 -21.35 22.20
C LYS A 316 -21.15 -20.91 21.26
N LEU A 317 -21.34 -21.18 19.97
CA LEU A 317 -20.49 -20.76 18.86
C LEU A 317 -21.38 -20.40 17.67
N HIS A 318 -21.42 -19.12 17.30
CA HIS A 318 -22.34 -18.63 16.27
C HIS A 318 -21.66 -18.50 14.91
N ILE A 319 -20.36 -18.18 14.88
CA ILE A 319 -19.60 -18.05 13.64
C ILE A 319 -18.24 -18.72 13.82
N LEU A 320 -17.88 -19.62 12.90
CA LEU A 320 -16.54 -20.20 12.78
C LEU A 320 -15.91 -19.75 11.46
N ILE A 321 -14.80 -19.02 11.54
CA ILE A 321 -14.04 -18.57 10.36
C ILE A 321 -12.72 -19.33 10.29
N ASN A 322 -12.68 -20.31 9.39
CA ASN A 322 -11.51 -21.11 9.05
C ASN A 322 -10.62 -20.31 8.07
N ASN A 323 -9.90 -19.31 8.61
CA ASN A 323 -9.09 -18.34 7.86
C ASN A 323 -7.60 -18.70 7.76
N ALA A 324 -7.04 -19.37 8.77
CA ALA A 324 -5.61 -19.66 8.81
C ALA A 324 -5.14 -20.44 7.56
N GLY A 325 -3.93 -20.16 7.10
CA GLY A 325 -3.38 -20.93 6.00
C GLY A 325 -1.92 -20.65 5.72
N VAL A 326 -1.31 -21.58 4.99
CA VAL A 326 0.05 -21.53 4.48
C VAL A 326 0.03 -21.79 2.98
N MET A 327 0.98 -21.21 2.25
CA MET A 327 1.01 -21.27 0.80
C MET A 327 2.43 -21.43 0.30
N ARG A 328 2.62 -22.36 -0.65
CA ARG A 328 3.88 -22.67 -1.33
C ARG A 328 5.05 -22.82 -0.36
N CYS A 329 4.80 -23.49 0.76
CA CYS A 329 5.86 -23.77 1.73
C CYS A 329 6.78 -24.87 1.18
N PRO A 330 8.08 -24.85 1.53
CA PRO A 330 8.95 -26.00 1.30
C PRO A 330 8.35 -27.27 1.94
N LYS A 331 8.64 -28.43 1.34
CA LYS A 331 8.16 -29.73 1.82
C LYS A 331 8.47 -29.89 3.30
N SER A 332 7.42 -30.04 4.09
CA SER A 332 7.45 -30.19 5.54
C SER A 332 6.16 -30.85 5.98
N TYR A 333 6.12 -31.29 7.24
CA TYR A 333 5.02 -32.10 7.75
C TYR A 333 4.47 -31.53 9.07
N THR A 334 3.18 -31.73 9.31
CA THR A 334 2.56 -31.54 10.62
C THR A 334 3.12 -32.55 11.62
N LYS A 335 2.78 -32.41 12.90
CA LYS A 335 3.20 -33.37 13.94
C LYS A 335 2.74 -34.81 13.64
N GLU A 336 1.67 -34.97 12.87
CA GLU A 336 1.09 -36.25 12.50
C GLU A 336 1.62 -36.80 11.16
N GLY A 337 2.63 -36.15 10.56
CA GLY A 337 3.23 -36.60 9.30
C GLY A 337 2.43 -36.23 8.05
N ILE A 338 1.47 -35.29 8.15
CA ILE A 338 0.69 -34.81 7.02
C ILE A 338 1.42 -33.64 6.35
N GLU A 339 1.46 -33.60 5.03
CA GLU A 339 2.04 -32.51 4.24
C GLU A 339 1.51 -31.16 4.74
N MET A 340 2.41 -30.20 4.95
CA MET A 340 2.11 -28.97 5.68
C MET A 340 0.93 -28.16 5.12
N GLN A 341 0.81 -28.02 3.79
CA GLN A 341 -0.27 -27.23 3.18
C GLN A 341 -1.62 -27.93 3.29
N LEU A 342 -1.70 -29.24 3.01
CA LEU A 342 -2.88 -30.07 3.23
C LEU A 342 -3.26 -30.13 4.72
N GLY A 343 -2.25 -30.32 5.56
CA GLY A 343 -2.35 -30.44 7.02
C GLY A 343 -2.96 -29.19 7.65
N VAL A 344 -2.39 -28.02 7.39
CA VAL A 344 -2.85 -26.75 7.98
C VAL A 344 -4.10 -26.21 7.30
N ASN A 345 -4.13 -26.16 5.96
CA ASN A 345 -5.23 -25.48 5.26
C ASN A 345 -6.53 -26.30 5.31
N TYR A 346 -6.43 -27.63 5.34
CA TYR A 346 -7.57 -28.53 5.28
C TYR A 346 -7.71 -29.44 6.50
N MET A 347 -6.78 -30.37 6.77
CA MET A 347 -6.98 -31.42 7.80
C MET A 347 -7.16 -30.84 9.22
N GLY A 348 -6.40 -29.80 9.57
CA GLY A 348 -6.53 -29.12 10.85
C GLY A 348 -7.90 -28.44 11.00
N HIS A 349 -8.37 -27.76 9.96
CA HIS A 349 -9.71 -27.16 9.94
C HIS A 349 -10.83 -28.20 9.90
N PHE A 350 -10.63 -29.31 9.19
CA PHE A 350 -11.55 -30.44 9.16
C PHE A 350 -11.77 -30.97 10.59
N LEU A 351 -10.68 -31.26 11.32
CA LEU A 351 -10.76 -31.72 12.70
C LEU A 351 -11.40 -30.67 13.62
N LEU A 352 -10.92 -29.42 13.56
CA LEU A 352 -11.44 -28.31 14.37
C LEU A 352 -12.94 -28.13 14.19
N THR A 353 -13.40 -28.08 12.93
CA THR A 353 -14.81 -27.86 12.60
C THR A 353 -15.66 -29.01 13.11
N ASN A 354 -15.28 -30.26 12.82
CA ASN A 354 -16.04 -31.44 13.25
C ASN A 354 -16.16 -31.53 14.77
N LEU A 355 -15.09 -31.21 15.52
CA LEU A 355 -15.12 -31.21 16.98
C LEU A 355 -15.98 -30.09 17.60
N LEU A 356 -16.33 -29.06 16.82
CA LEU A 356 -17.17 -27.93 17.25
C LEU A 356 -18.61 -28.01 16.72
N LEU A 357 -18.95 -29.03 15.91
CA LEU A 357 -20.26 -29.12 15.25
C LEU A 357 -21.43 -29.22 16.24
N ASP A 358 -21.26 -29.90 17.36
CA ASP A 358 -22.27 -29.98 18.42
C ASP A 358 -22.63 -28.59 18.95
N VAL A 359 -21.64 -27.75 19.26
CA VAL A 359 -21.86 -26.41 19.79
C VAL A 359 -22.40 -25.46 18.71
N LEU A 360 -21.96 -25.60 17.46
CA LEU A 360 -22.51 -24.87 16.31
C LEU A 360 -23.99 -25.19 16.09
N LYS A 361 -24.39 -26.47 16.18
CA LYS A 361 -25.78 -26.91 16.05
C LYS A 361 -26.65 -26.38 17.19
N VAL A 362 -26.17 -26.43 18.43
CA VAL A 362 -26.87 -25.85 19.60
C VAL A 362 -27.06 -24.33 19.44
N SER A 363 -26.14 -23.66 18.74
CA SER A 363 -26.16 -22.21 18.53
C SER A 363 -26.92 -21.78 17.28
N ALA A 364 -27.57 -22.71 16.57
CA ALA A 364 -28.22 -22.42 15.31
C ALA A 364 -29.29 -21.30 15.46
N PRO A 365 -29.40 -20.34 14.51
CA PRO A 365 -28.62 -20.26 13.28
C PRO A 365 -27.15 -19.88 13.52
N SER A 366 -26.24 -20.65 12.93
CA SER A 366 -24.79 -20.45 13.02
C SER A 366 -24.13 -20.64 11.65
N ARG A 367 -22.94 -20.08 11.45
CA ARG A 367 -22.27 -20.02 10.15
C ARG A 367 -20.82 -20.48 10.21
N ILE A 368 -20.40 -21.25 9.22
CA ILE A 368 -19.03 -21.68 9.00
C ILE A 368 -18.53 -21.06 7.71
N VAL A 369 -17.41 -20.35 7.77
CA VAL A 369 -16.79 -19.68 6.60
C VAL A 369 -15.40 -20.27 6.38
N ASN A 370 -15.20 -20.91 5.24
CA ASN A 370 -13.94 -21.55 4.86
C ASN A 370 -13.18 -20.70 3.84
N LEU A 371 -11.95 -20.28 4.15
CA LEU A 371 -11.16 -19.51 3.18
C LEU A 371 -10.52 -20.41 2.11
N ALA A 372 -11.05 -20.30 0.90
CA ALA A 372 -10.56 -20.96 -0.31
C ALA A 372 -9.57 -20.06 -1.07
N SER A 373 -9.26 -20.42 -2.32
CA SER A 373 -8.37 -19.69 -3.22
C SER A 373 -8.74 -20.01 -4.65
N ARG A 374 -8.67 -19.04 -5.57
CA ARG A 374 -8.90 -19.29 -7.01
C ARG A 374 -8.02 -20.40 -7.60
N THR A 375 -6.90 -20.72 -6.96
CA THR A 375 -6.03 -21.85 -7.32
C THR A 375 -6.68 -23.23 -7.16
N TYR A 376 -7.79 -23.36 -6.43
CA TYR A 376 -8.51 -24.64 -6.33
C TYR A 376 -8.93 -25.17 -7.69
N ARG A 377 -9.24 -24.27 -8.66
CA ARG A 377 -9.61 -24.63 -10.03
C ARG A 377 -8.49 -25.32 -10.82
N LYS A 378 -7.25 -25.25 -10.33
CA LYS A 378 -6.08 -25.96 -10.88
C LYS A 378 -5.65 -27.13 -9.99
N GLY A 379 -6.36 -27.36 -8.88
CA GLY A 379 -6.07 -28.44 -7.95
C GLY A 379 -6.58 -29.77 -8.47
N GLN A 380 -5.95 -30.85 -8.04
CA GLN A 380 -6.43 -32.22 -8.23
C GLN A 380 -6.18 -32.96 -6.93
N ILE A 381 -7.12 -33.81 -6.51
CA ILE A 381 -6.92 -34.68 -5.35
C ILE A 381 -6.15 -35.91 -5.81
N ASN A 382 -4.87 -36.00 -5.42
CA ASN A 382 -4.04 -37.15 -5.73
C ASN A 382 -4.37 -38.30 -4.76
N MET A 383 -5.27 -39.20 -5.17
CA MET A 383 -5.66 -40.34 -4.33
C MET A 383 -4.51 -41.31 -4.02
N LYS A 384 -3.50 -41.40 -4.91
CA LYS A 384 -2.36 -42.32 -4.77
C LYS A 384 -1.26 -41.77 -3.87
N ASP A 385 -1.08 -40.46 -3.88
CA ASP A 385 -0.05 -39.77 -3.12
C ASP A 385 -0.58 -38.42 -2.59
N LEU A 386 -1.59 -38.52 -1.71
CA LEU A 386 -2.25 -37.34 -1.13
C LEU A 386 -1.27 -36.48 -0.33
N ASN A 387 -0.23 -37.11 0.24
CA ASN A 387 0.78 -36.51 1.08
C ASN A 387 1.99 -35.93 0.29
N PHE A 388 1.99 -36.07 -1.04
CA PHE A 388 3.10 -35.67 -1.92
C PHE A 388 4.47 -36.19 -1.45
N GLU A 389 4.58 -37.49 -1.18
CA GLU A 389 5.80 -38.15 -0.73
C GLU A 389 6.89 -38.20 -1.80
N ASN A 390 6.52 -38.27 -3.08
CA ASN A 390 7.48 -38.48 -4.17
C ASN A 390 7.86 -37.18 -4.90
N ASP A 391 6.90 -36.53 -5.56
CA ASP A 391 7.13 -35.40 -6.47
C ASP A 391 6.47 -34.12 -5.94
N TYR A 392 7.05 -33.57 -4.87
CA TYR A 392 6.49 -32.38 -4.21
C TYR A 392 6.65 -31.13 -5.06
N ASP A 393 5.53 -30.60 -5.53
CA ASP A 393 5.45 -29.24 -6.07
C ASP A 393 4.63 -28.35 -5.13
N GLU A 394 5.26 -27.25 -4.70
CA GLU A 394 4.69 -26.28 -3.77
C GLU A 394 3.34 -25.72 -4.24
N GLY A 395 3.16 -25.54 -5.55
CA GLY A 395 1.95 -24.98 -6.16
C GLY A 395 0.82 -26.01 -6.29
N ARG A 396 1.14 -27.24 -6.71
CA ARG A 396 0.20 -28.37 -6.78
C ARG A 396 -0.29 -28.75 -5.38
N ALA A 397 0.60 -28.84 -4.39
CA ALA A 397 0.22 -29.10 -2.99
C ALA A 397 -0.72 -28.01 -2.44
N TYR A 398 -0.43 -26.73 -2.70
CA TYR A 398 -1.33 -25.64 -2.33
C TYR A 398 -2.71 -25.77 -3.01
N SER A 399 -2.71 -26.00 -4.32
CA SER A 399 -3.94 -26.08 -5.12
C SER A 399 -4.79 -27.29 -4.71
N GLN A 400 -4.17 -28.44 -4.43
CA GLN A 400 -4.82 -29.61 -3.84
C GLN A 400 -5.45 -29.27 -2.48
N SER A 401 -4.72 -28.60 -1.59
CA SER A 401 -5.26 -28.21 -0.27
C SER A 401 -6.48 -27.29 -0.39
N LYS A 402 -6.53 -26.43 -1.40
CA LYS A 402 -7.66 -25.50 -1.63
C LYS A 402 -8.82 -26.16 -2.36
N LEU A 403 -8.59 -27.16 -3.20
CA LEU A 403 -9.66 -28.03 -3.72
C LEU A 403 -10.26 -28.88 -2.60
N ALA A 404 -9.44 -29.42 -1.70
CA ALA A 404 -9.91 -30.16 -0.53
C ALA A 404 -10.86 -29.31 0.35
N VAL A 405 -10.57 -28.01 0.54
CA VAL A 405 -11.48 -27.08 1.23
C VAL A 405 -12.82 -26.92 0.50
N MET A 406 -12.82 -26.88 -0.83
CA MET A 406 -14.06 -26.79 -1.62
C MET A 406 -14.91 -28.05 -1.46
N LEU A 407 -14.32 -29.23 -1.65
CA LEU A 407 -14.98 -30.52 -1.49
C LEU A 407 -15.51 -30.70 -0.05
N PHE A 408 -14.74 -30.27 0.95
CA PHE A 408 -15.17 -30.27 2.34
C PHE A 408 -16.35 -29.35 2.61
N THR A 409 -16.35 -28.14 2.03
CA THR A 409 -17.46 -27.21 2.16
C THR A 409 -18.73 -27.81 1.56
N HIS A 410 -18.63 -28.43 0.39
CA HIS A 410 -19.74 -29.12 -0.27
C HIS A 410 -20.29 -30.28 0.56
N GLU A 411 -19.42 -31.20 1.00
CA GLU A 411 -19.83 -32.37 1.78
C GLU A 411 -20.35 -31.99 3.17
N LEU A 412 -19.73 -30.99 3.84
CA LEU A 412 -20.21 -30.51 5.13
C LEU A 412 -21.60 -29.86 5.00
N ALA A 413 -21.86 -29.12 3.92
CA ALA A 413 -23.18 -28.54 3.66
C ALA A 413 -24.23 -29.64 3.52
N ASN A 414 -23.92 -30.72 2.79
CA ASN A 414 -24.81 -31.87 2.65
C ASN A 414 -25.10 -32.54 4.01
N ARG A 415 -24.09 -32.67 4.88
CA ARG A 415 -24.23 -33.28 6.21
C ARG A 415 -24.94 -32.40 7.24
N LEU A 416 -24.98 -31.08 7.01
CA LEU A 416 -25.63 -30.11 7.88
C LEU A 416 -27.01 -29.68 7.40
N LYS A 417 -27.55 -30.34 6.37
CA LYS A 417 -28.95 -30.18 5.97
C LYS A 417 -29.86 -30.31 7.19
N ASP A 418 -30.85 -29.42 7.27
CA ASP A 418 -31.85 -29.36 8.34
C ASP A 418 -31.33 -29.05 9.75
N THR A 419 -30.05 -28.68 9.90
CA THR A 419 -29.48 -28.26 11.20
C THR A 419 -29.47 -26.75 11.42
N ASN A 420 -29.85 -25.97 10.39
CA ASN A 420 -29.79 -24.50 10.38
C ASN A 420 -28.37 -23.94 10.64
N VAL A 421 -27.34 -24.77 10.39
CA VAL A 421 -25.94 -24.37 10.33
C VAL A 421 -25.53 -24.27 8.86
N THR A 422 -25.10 -23.09 8.42
CA THR A 422 -24.63 -22.89 7.04
C THR A 422 -23.11 -23.01 6.95
N VAL A 423 -22.62 -23.49 5.82
CA VAL A 423 -21.17 -23.53 5.51
C VAL A 423 -20.93 -23.03 4.10
N ASN A 424 -20.05 -22.03 3.94
CA ASN A 424 -19.71 -21.50 2.63
C ASN A 424 -18.20 -21.28 2.49
N ALA A 425 -17.70 -21.41 1.26
CA ALA A 425 -16.31 -21.13 0.92
C ALA A 425 -16.17 -19.70 0.39
N VAL A 426 -15.09 -19.01 0.77
CA VAL A 426 -14.83 -17.62 0.37
C VAL A 426 -13.49 -17.52 -0.35
N TYR A 427 -13.46 -16.78 -1.47
CA TYR A 427 -12.22 -16.30 -2.05
C TYR A 427 -12.03 -14.80 -1.76
N PRO A 428 -11.01 -14.44 -0.96
CA PRO A 428 -10.78 -13.05 -0.56
C PRO A 428 -10.05 -12.20 -1.62
N GLY A 429 -9.72 -12.76 -2.79
CA GLY A 429 -8.82 -12.13 -3.76
C GLY A 429 -7.34 -12.46 -3.50
N ILE A 430 -6.45 -11.85 -4.28
CA ILE A 430 -5.01 -11.88 -4.03
C ILE A 430 -4.73 -10.78 -3.01
N VAL A 431 -4.37 -11.15 -1.78
CA VAL A 431 -4.24 -10.19 -0.68
C VAL A 431 -2.79 -10.11 -0.19
N ASP A 432 -2.28 -8.89 0.01
CA ASP A 432 -0.96 -8.65 0.58
C ASP A 432 -0.93 -9.05 2.07
N THR A 433 -0.63 -10.32 2.32
CA THR A 433 -0.52 -10.87 3.67
C THR A 433 0.75 -11.69 3.79
N ASN A 434 1.12 -12.07 5.02
CA ASN A 434 2.26 -12.94 5.28
C ASN A 434 2.15 -14.33 4.62
N ILE A 435 1.02 -14.68 3.97
CA ILE A 435 0.86 -15.92 3.23
C ILE A 435 1.75 -15.97 1.98
N THR A 436 2.11 -14.83 1.39
CA THR A 436 2.91 -14.73 0.16
C THR A 436 4.42 -14.87 0.40
N ARG A 437 4.86 -14.96 1.65
CA ARG A 437 6.28 -14.94 2.06
C ARG A 437 7.16 -16.01 1.43
N HIS A 438 6.57 -17.11 0.94
CA HIS A 438 7.29 -18.20 0.27
C HIS A 438 7.12 -18.20 -1.26
N MET A 439 6.38 -17.26 -1.85
CA MET A 439 6.29 -17.15 -3.31
C MET A 439 7.65 -16.75 -3.91
N PHE A 440 7.95 -17.27 -5.10
CA PHE A 440 9.16 -16.95 -5.88
C PHE A 440 9.42 -15.42 -6.03
N VAL A 441 8.34 -14.64 -6.17
CA VAL A 441 8.39 -13.16 -6.26
C VAL A 441 8.96 -12.50 -4.99
N TYR A 442 8.82 -13.13 -3.83
CA TYR A 442 9.27 -12.61 -2.53
C TYR A 442 10.48 -13.34 -1.96
N ARG A 443 11.02 -14.32 -2.69
CA ARG A 443 12.17 -15.15 -2.26
C ARG A 443 13.50 -14.43 -2.43
N ASN A 444 13.63 -13.56 -3.45
CA ASN A 444 14.84 -12.78 -3.74
C ASN A 444 14.53 -11.26 -3.76
N ILE A 445 15.45 -10.44 -3.25
CA ILE A 445 15.31 -8.97 -3.23
C ILE A 445 15.15 -8.40 -4.65
N ILE A 446 15.86 -8.96 -5.63
CA ILE A 446 15.83 -8.52 -7.03
C ILE A 446 14.46 -8.81 -7.68
N THR A 447 13.90 -10.00 -7.51
CA THR A 447 12.57 -10.36 -8.05
C THR A 447 11.46 -9.56 -7.37
N LYS A 448 11.62 -9.25 -6.08
CA LYS A 448 10.73 -8.37 -5.32
C LYS A 448 10.74 -6.93 -5.81
N ILE A 449 11.87 -6.42 -6.30
CA ILE A 449 11.95 -5.06 -6.87
C ILE A 449 11.38 -5.03 -8.29
N LEU A 450 11.67 -6.04 -9.13
CA LEU A 450 11.21 -6.07 -10.52
C LEU A 450 9.73 -6.42 -10.71
N LEU A 451 9.23 -7.45 -10.01
CA LEU A 451 7.90 -8.01 -10.28
C LEU A 451 6.79 -7.44 -9.39
N LYS A 452 7.16 -6.88 -8.23
CA LYS A 452 6.17 -6.28 -7.32
C LYS A 452 5.42 -5.11 -7.97
N PRO A 453 6.04 -4.16 -8.70
CA PRO A 453 5.31 -3.08 -9.38
C PRO A 453 4.31 -3.58 -10.43
N ILE A 454 4.61 -4.71 -11.09
CA ILE A 454 3.76 -5.32 -12.13
C ILE A 454 2.59 -6.10 -11.51
N ALA A 455 2.83 -6.80 -10.40
CA ALA A 455 1.78 -7.53 -9.69
C ALA A 455 0.92 -6.62 -8.78
N TRP A 456 1.46 -5.48 -8.37
CA TRP A 456 0.90 -4.49 -7.45
C TRP A 456 -0.54 -4.05 -7.72
N PRO A 457 -0.98 -3.76 -8.97
CA PRO A 457 -2.38 -3.37 -9.22
C PRO A 457 -3.40 -4.48 -8.95
N PHE A 458 -2.97 -5.75 -8.87
CA PHE A 458 -3.86 -6.90 -8.66
C PHE A 458 -3.89 -7.42 -7.22
N ILE A 459 -3.20 -6.73 -6.29
CA ILE A 459 -3.07 -7.15 -4.88
C ILE A 459 -3.93 -6.27 -3.98
N LYS A 460 -4.97 -6.86 -3.41
CA LYS A 460 -5.84 -6.27 -2.38
C LYS A 460 -5.09 -6.13 -1.05
N ASP A 461 -5.48 -5.17 -0.22
CA ASP A 461 -5.03 -5.12 1.16
C ASP A 461 -5.87 -6.01 2.10
N PRO A 462 -5.40 -6.29 3.32
CA PRO A 462 -6.12 -7.12 4.28
C PRO A 462 -7.57 -6.70 4.56
N MET A 463 -7.86 -5.40 4.60
CA MET A 463 -9.21 -4.89 4.87
C MET A 463 -10.11 -5.19 3.66
N GLN A 464 -9.62 -4.98 2.45
CA GLN A 464 -10.33 -5.35 1.22
C GLN A 464 -10.57 -6.87 1.12
N GLY A 465 -9.58 -7.68 1.52
CA GLY A 465 -9.70 -9.14 1.57
C GLY A 465 -10.71 -9.65 2.60
N ALA A 466 -10.91 -8.91 3.70
CA ALA A 466 -11.88 -9.24 4.73
C ALA A 466 -13.33 -9.02 4.30
N GLN A 467 -13.61 -8.18 3.28
CA GLN A 467 -14.98 -7.79 2.92
C GLN A 467 -15.85 -8.98 2.52
N THR A 468 -15.34 -9.87 1.66
CA THR A 468 -16.08 -11.08 1.25
C THR A 468 -16.24 -12.07 2.41
N VAL A 469 -15.29 -12.11 3.34
CA VAL A 469 -15.39 -12.94 4.56
C VAL A 469 -16.49 -12.41 5.47
N LEU A 470 -16.56 -11.09 5.67
CA LEU A 470 -17.61 -10.42 6.44
C LEU A 470 -18.98 -10.60 5.80
N TYR A 471 -19.09 -10.43 4.48
CA TYR A 471 -20.32 -10.70 3.74
C TYR A 471 -20.81 -12.13 3.98
N ALA A 472 -19.96 -13.14 3.80
CA ALA A 472 -20.31 -14.54 4.07
C ALA A 472 -20.71 -14.80 5.53
N ALA A 473 -20.02 -14.17 6.48
CA ALA A 473 -20.23 -14.37 7.91
C ALA A 473 -21.47 -13.63 8.46
N LEU A 474 -21.88 -12.51 7.85
CA LEU A 474 -22.81 -11.56 8.47
C LEU A 474 -24.08 -11.34 7.65
N ASP A 475 -24.00 -11.37 6.32
CA ASP A 475 -25.09 -10.86 5.47
C ASP A 475 -26.37 -11.70 5.65
N PRO A 476 -27.52 -11.10 5.98
CA PRO A 476 -28.77 -11.81 6.18
C PRO A 476 -29.25 -12.58 4.93
N SER A 477 -28.91 -12.12 3.72
CA SER A 477 -29.28 -12.83 2.47
C SER A 477 -28.68 -14.24 2.40
N LEU A 478 -27.56 -14.47 3.10
CA LEU A 478 -26.89 -15.77 3.16
C LEU A 478 -27.34 -16.64 4.33
N ALA A 479 -28.35 -16.23 5.11
CA ALA A 479 -28.79 -16.96 6.30
C ALA A 479 -29.21 -18.41 6.04
N LYS A 480 -29.71 -18.71 4.83
CA LYS A 480 -30.10 -20.07 4.39
C LYS A 480 -29.23 -20.61 3.25
N VAL A 481 -28.18 -19.89 2.87
CA VAL A 481 -27.28 -20.28 1.78
C VAL A 481 -26.16 -21.13 2.35
N SER A 482 -25.97 -22.34 1.83
CA SER A 482 -24.97 -23.31 2.29
C SER A 482 -24.41 -24.09 1.11
N GLY A 483 -23.14 -24.49 1.18
CA GLY A 483 -22.43 -25.21 0.13
C GLY A 483 -21.94 -24.34 -1.03
N CYS A 484 -22.04 -23.01 -0.92
CA CYS A 484 -21.70 -22.09 -1.99
C CYS A 484 -20.24 -21.61 -1.93
N TYR A 485 -19.75 -21.15 -3.07
CA TYR A 485 -18.49 -20.41 -3.20
C TYR A 485 -18.80 -18.94 -3.42
N ILE A 486 -18.19 -18.08 -2.61
CA ILE A 486 -18.47 -16.65 -2.59
C ILE A 486 -17.20 -15.90 -2.99
N GLN A 487 -17.33 -15.01 -3.96
CA GLN A 487 -16.26 -14.18 -4.46
C GLN A 487 -16.79 -12.76 -4.70
N ASP A 488 -16.03 -11.75 -4.29
CA ASP A 488 -16.37 -10.34 -4.50
C ASP A 488 -17.79 -9.99 -3.98
N SER A 489 -18.19 -10.66 -2.89
CA SER A 489 -19.50 -10.55 -2.23
C SER A 489 -20.69 -11.03 -3.06
N GLU A 490 -20.45 -11.97 -3.97
CA GLU A 490 -21.47 -12.64 -4.78
C GLU A 490 -21.27 -14.16 -4.75
N ILE A 491 -22.36 -14.91 -4.94
CA ILE A 491 -22.30 -16.37 -5.13
C ILE A 491 -21.75 -16.63 -6.53
N ALA A 492 -20.63 -17.34 -6.62
CA ALA A 492 -19.92 -17.62 -7.86
C ALA A 492 -19.95 -19.11 -8.19
N GLU A 493 -19.80 -19.42 -9.47
CA GLU A 493 -19.77 -20.80 -9.96
C GLU A 493 -18.50 -21.55 -9.53
N VAL A 494 -18.70 -22.82 -9.20
CA VAL A 494 -17.64 -23.77 -8.85
C VAL A 494 -17.34 -24.72 -10.01
N SER A 495 -16.09 -25.17 -10.12
CA SER A 495 -15.68 -26.13 -11.14
C SER A 495 -16.28 -27.51 -10.87
N GLU A 496 -16.40 -28.35 -11.91
CA GLU A 496 -16.95 -29.71 -11.78
C GLU A 496 -16.16 -30.57 -10.78
N ASP A 497 -14.83 -30.47 -10.75
CA ASP A 497 -13.99 -31.17 -9.76
C ASP A 497 -14.35 -30.82 -8.31
N ALA A 498 -14.87 -29.62 -8.05
CA ALA A 498 -15.30 -29.19 -6.72
C ALA A 498 -16.74 -29.63 -6.37
N LYS A 499 -17.49 -30.12 -7.36
CA LYS A 499 -18.85 -30.70 -7.22
C LYS A 499 -18.84 -32.23 -7.19
N ASP A 500 -17.68 -32.87 -7.38
CA ASP A 500 -17.57 -34.33 -7.39
C ASP A 500 -17.91 -34.92 -6.01
N GLU A 501 -19.12 -35.46 -5.89
CA GLU A 501 -19.61 -36.06 -4.65
C GLU A 501 -18.81 -37.29 -4.21
N ASN A 502 -18.34 -38.10 -5.17
CA ASN A 502 -17.60 -39.32 -4.85
C ASN A 502 -16.23 -38.97 -4.29
N MET A 503 -15.56 -37.98 -4.91
CA MET A 503 -14.31 -37.45 -4.40
C MET A 503 -14.48 -36.79 -3.02
N ALA A 504 -15.56 -36.03 -2.83
CA ALA A 504 -15.85 -35.38 -1.55
C ALA A 504 -16.08 -36.41 -0.42
N LYS A 505 -16.87 -37.46 -0.66
CA LYS A 505 -17.12 -38.56 0.28
C LYS A 505 -15.84 -39.36 0.57
N TRP A 506 -15.05 -39.67 -0.47
CA TRP A 506 -13.76 -40.36 -0.30
C TRP A 506 -12.81 -39.53 0.56
N LEU A 507 -12.62 -38.26 0.22
CA LEU A 507 -11.74 -37.37 0.95
C LEU A 507 -12.19 -37.21 2.40
N TRP A 508 -13.50 -37.10 2.65
CA TRP A 508 -14.06 -37.09 4.00
C TRP A 508 -13.64 -38.32 4.82
N LYS A 509 -13.77 -39.52 4.26
CA LYS A 509 -13.38 -40.77 4.95
C LYS A 509 -11.88 -40.85 5.23
N VAL A 510 -11.06 -40.41 4.28
CA VAL A 510 -9.61 -40.29 4.49
C VAL A 510 -9.31 -39.30 5.63
N SER A 511 -9.98 -38.15 5.63
CA SER A 511 -9.82 -37.12 6.67
C SER A 511 -10.27 -37.61 8.05
N GLU A 512 -11.39 -38.32 8.16
CA GLU A 512 -11.83 -38.97 9.42
C GLU A 512 -10.71 -39.89 9.97
N LYS A 513 -10.14 -40.74 9.11
CA LYS A 513 -9.08 -41.67 9.47
C LYS A 513 -7.78 -40.96 9.86
N TRP A 514 -7.31 -40.01 9.06
CA TRP A 514 -6.03 -39.32 9.28
C TRP A 514 -6.07 -38.36 10.47
N THR A 515 -7.24 -37.77 10.74
CA THR A 515 -7.45 -36.90 11.90
C THR A 515 -7.86 -37.65 13.17
N LYS A 516 -8.02 -38.98 13.08
CA LYS A 516 -8.55 -39.84 14.15
C LYS A 516 -9.81 -39.21 14.74
N LEU A 517 -10.70 -38.73 13.87
CA LEU A 517 -11.98 -38.19 14.29
C LEU A 517 -12.80 -39.39 14.78
N ASN A 518 -12.63 -39.74 16.04
CA ASN A 518 -13.42 -40.76 16.71
C ASN A 518 -14.85 -40.22 16.75
N VAL A 519 -15.67 -40.65 15.79
CA VAL A 519 -17.11 -40.52 15.88
C VAL A 519 -17.51 -41.52 16.95
N MET A 520 -17.63 -41.05 18.19
CA MET A 520 -18.38 -41.78 19.22
C MET A 520 -19.87 -41.66 18.90
#